data_AF-A1S311-F1
#
_entry.id   AF-A1S311-F1
#
_cell.length_a   1.000
_cell.length_b   1.000
_cell.length_c   1.000
_cell.angle_alpha   90.00
_cell.angle_beta   90.00
_cell.angle_gamma   90.00
#
_symmetry.space_group_name_H-M   'P 1'
#
loop_
_entity.id
_entity.type
_entity.pdbx_description
1 polymer ?
#
loop_
_entity_poly.entity_id
_entity_poly.type
_entity_poly.pdbx_seq_one_letter_code
_entity_poly.pdbx_strand_id
1 'polypeptide(L)'
;MQENPGAFYNGVYSFITDPKNQGVQPRRMPVLDIPLAIDNTAVAGEPIKVVLGAIVDGKGPATLTDVSLQYGYGQECLPVSPSVFQYCPVSQKFADSNWQSAEVAQENGQWVATIPNAAAAGNYVHLKLTMTDEGNSRAEQLMMRAYLLK
;
A
#
# COMPACT_ATOMS: atom_id res chain seq x y z
N MET A 1 -10.48 -6.60 -23.89
CA MET A 1 -9.41 -6.83 -22.91
C MET A 1 -9.83 -8.01 -22.06
N GLN A 2 -9.00 -9.04 -21.94
CA GLN A 2 -9.28 -10.18 -21.07
C GLN A 2 -8.97 -9.74 -19.63
N GLU A 3 -9.97 -9.71 -18.77
CA GLU A 3 -9.77 -9.41 -17.36
C GLU A 3 -8.93 -10.54 -16.74
N ASN A 4 -7.83 -10.18 -16.09
CA ASN A 4 -7.00 -11.13 -15.36
C ASN A 4 -7.33 -10.99 -13.87
N PRO A 5 -8.34 -11.68 -13.34
CA PRO A 5 -8.70 -11.59 -11.93
C PRO A 5 -7.57 -12.12 -11.06
N GLY A 6 -7.12 -11.30 -10.12
CA GLY A 6 -6.10 -11.64 -9.14
C GLY A 6 -5.52 -10.38 -8.53
N ALA A 7 -5.76 -10.16 -7.24
CA ALA A 7 -5.13 -9.14 -6.42
C ALA A 7 -4.43 -9.83 -5.25
N PHE A 8 -3.22 -9.40 -4.91
CA PHE A 8 -2.49 -9.92 -3.77
C PHE A 8 -2.39 -8.84 -2.70
N TYR A 9 -2.65 -9.24 -1.45
CA TYR A 9 -2.56 -8.39 -0.28
C TYR A 9 -1.73 -9.10 0.78
N ASN A 10 -0.73 -8.41 1.32
CA ASN A 10 0.06 -8.89 2.46
C ASN A 10 0.29 -7.76 3.46
N GLY A 11 -0.02 -8.02 4.72
CA GLY A 11 0.21 -7.10 5.83
C GLY A 11 1.21 -7.70 6.82
N VAL A 12 2.26 -6.95 7.14
CA VAL A 12 3.25 -7.32 8.15
C VAL A 12 3.23 -6.27 9.25
N TYR A 13 3.05 -6.71 10.50
CA TYR A 13 2.91 -5.81 11.65
C TYR A 13 3.95 -6.15 12.70
N SER A 14 4.76 -5.14 13.06
CA SER A 14 5.78 -5.25 14.10
C SER A 14 5.43 -4.33 15.26
N PHE A 15 5.39 -4.90 16.47
CA PHE A 15 5.02 -4.20 17.69
C PHE A 15 6.21 -4.16 18.64
N ILE A 16 6.57 -2.97 19.12
CA ILE A 16 7.50 -2.85 20.24
C ILE A 16 6.66 -2.89 21.52
N THR A 17 6.94 -3.85 22.39
CA THR A 17 6.24 -4.04 23.67
C THR A 17 7.23 -4.08 24.83
N ASP A 18 6.77 -3.65 26.01
CA ASP A 18 7.51 -3.68 27.28
C ASP A 18 6.76 -4.63 28.23
N PRO A 19 7.43 -5.38 29.13
CA PRO A 19 6.78 -6.12 30.21
C PRO A 19 5.67 -5.34 30.97
N LYS A 20 5.80 -4.01 31.11
CA LYS A 20 4.79 -3.11 31.70
C LYS A 20 3.54 -2.90 30.83
N ASN A 21 3.64 -3.24 29.55
CA ASN A 21 2.59 -3.12 28.52
C ASN A 21 2.03 -4.50 28.09
N GLN A 22 2.23 -5.55 28.90
CA GLN A 22 1.63 -6.86 28.66
C GLN A 22 0.11 -6.78 28.80
N GLY A 23 -0.58 -6.99 27.68
CA GLY A 23 -2.04 -6.84 27.53
C GLY A 23 -2.46 -6.85 26.05
N VAL A 24 -3.70 -6.45 25.75
CA VAL A 24 -4.20 -6.30 24.37
C VAL A 24 -3.24 -5.39 23.59
N GLN A 25 -2.47 -5.98 22.66
CA GLN A 25 -1.58 -5.21 21.82
C GLN A 25 -2.43 -4.47 20.78
N PRO A 26 -2.38 -3.13 20.75
CA PRO A 26 -3.15 -2.36 19.79
C PRO A 26 -2.69 -2.73 18.38
N ARG A 27 -3.52 -3.48 17.63
CA ARG A 27 -3.24 -3.78 16.23
C ARG A 27 -3.48 -2.52 15.41
N ARG A 28 -2.46 -2.12 14.66
CA ARG A 28 -2.50 -0.95 13.78
C ARG A 28 -2.91 -1.42 12.40
N MET A 29 -3.95 -0.82 11.86
CA MET A 29 -4.41 -1.07 10.50
C MET A 29 -4.12 0.19 9.68
N PRO A 30 -3.27 0.12 8.65
CA PRO A 30 -3.11 1.20 7.69
C PRO A 30 -4.46 1.54 7.06
N VAL A 31 -4.66 2.82 6.82
CA VAL A 31 -5.79 3.39 6.08
C VAL A 31 -5.21 4.08 4.87
N LEU A 32 -5.66 3.66 3.70
CA LEU A 32 -5.34 4.30 2.43
C LEU A 32 -6.65 4.74 1.79
N ASP A 33 -6.77 6.03 1.53
CA ASP A 33 -7.86 6.58 0.74
C ASP A 33 -7.31 6.95 -0.64
N ILE A 34 -7.69 6.16 -1.64
CA ILE A 34 -7.23 6.30 -3.03
C ILE A 34 -8.44 6.80 -3.84
N PRO A 35 -8.37 7.99 -4.46
CA PRO A 35 -9.50 8.59 -5.17
C PRO A 35 -9.69 7.93 -6.55
N LEU A 36 -10.28 6.74 -6.55
CA LEU A 36 -10.48 5.92 -7.75
C LEU A 36 -11.92 6.03 -8.27
N ALA A 37 -12.10 5.71 -9.55
CA ALA A 37 -13.43 5.47 -10.11
C ALA A 37 -14.07 4.22 -9.51
N ILE A 38 -15.40 4.08 -9.65
CA ILE A 38 -16.18 2.99 -9.05
C ILE A 38 -15.75 1.58 -9.47
N ASP A 39 -15.09 1.46 -10.62
CA ASP A 39 -14.54 0.22 -11.14
C ASP A 39 -13.05 0.03 -10.81
N ASN A 40 -12.58 0.69 -9.75
CA ASN A 40 -11.22 0.58 -9.23
C ASN A 40 -10.14 1.00 -10.25
N THR A 41 -10.39 2.11 -10.96
CA THR A 41 -9.51 2.63 -12.02
C THR A 41 -9.11 4.09 -11.80
N ALA A 42 -7.99 4.48 -12.41
CA ALA A 42 -7.50 5.86 -12.49
C ALA A 42 -7.06 6.17 -13.92
N VAL A 43 -7.03 7.45 -14.30
CA VAL A 43 -6.57 7.88 -15.63
C VAL A 43 -5.05 7.75 -15.73
N ALA A 44 -4.57 7.13 -16.82
CA ALA A 44 -3.15 7.04 -17.12
C ALA A 44 -2.56 8.44 -17.37
N GLY A 45 -1.41 8.72 -16.76
CA GLY A 45 -0.71 10.00 -16.87
C GLY A 45 -1.25 11.13 -15.96
N GLU A 46 -2.34 10.89 -15.22
CA GLU A 46 -2.87 11.87 -14.27
C GLU A 46 -2.44 11.51 -12.83
N PRO A 47 -1.66 12.38 -12.16
CA PRO A 47 -1.27 12.15 -10.78
C PRO A 47 -2.48 12.09 -9.84
N ILE A 48 -2.45 11.16 -8.90
CA ILE A 48 -3.43 11.07 -7.81
C ILE A 48 -2.79 11.35 -6.46
N LYS A 49 -3.58 11.96 -5.58
CA LYS A 49 -3.22 12.17 -4.18
C LYS A 49 -3.88 11.09 -3.32
N VAL A 50 -3.07 10.30 -2.64
CA VAL A 50 -3.51 9.23 -1.73
C VAL A 50 -3.38 9.73 -0.31
N VAL A 51 -4.47 9.72 0.46
CA VAL A 51 -4.43 10.06 1.88
C VAL A 51 -4.05 8.83 2.67
N LEU A 52 -3.05 9.00 3.55
CA LEU A 52 -2.45 7.94 4.34
C LEU A 52 -2.72 8.18 5.83
N GLY A 53 -3.17 7.14 6.51
CA GLY A 53 -3.39 7.16 7.95
C GLY A 53 -3.29 5.78 8.55
N ALA A 54 -3.48 5.67 9.86
CA ALA A 54 -3.59 4.39 10.52
C ALA A 54 -4.63 4.48 11.64
N ILE A 55 -5.30 3.36 11.91
CA ILE A 55 -6.20 3.21 13.04
C ILE A 55 -5.61 2.15 13.97
N VAL A 56 -5.65 2.44 15.26
CA VAL A 56 -5.34 1.50 16.31
C VAL A 56 -6.65 0.92 16.85
N ASP A 57 -6.74 -0.41 16.83
CA ASP A 57 -7.88 -1.13 17.41
C ASP A 57 -8.14 -0.70 18.86
N GLY A 58 -9.39 -0.33 19.16
CA GLY A 58 -9.82 0.19 20.46
C GLY A 58 -9.31 1.58 20.86
N LYS A 59 -8.48 2.26 20.04
CA LYS A 59 -7.96 3.62 20.34
C LYS A 59 -8.28 4.67 19.27
N GLY A 60 -8.68 4.27 18.06
CA GLY A 60 -9.02 5.21 16.99
C GLY A 60 -7.80 5.62 16.16
N PRO A 61 -7.80 6.80 15.51
CA PRO A 61 -6.71 7.27 14.66
C PRO A 61 -5.36 7.28 15.38
N ALA A 62 -4.31 6.85 14.69
CA ALA A 62 -2.94 6.84 15.20
C ALA A 62 -2.15 8.04 14.67
N THR A 63 -1.36 8.66 15.55
CA THR A 63 -0.34 9.63 15.14
C THR A 63 0.83 8.89 14.50
N LEU A 64 1.24 9.31 13.31
CA LEU A 64 2.33 8.72 12.54
C LEU A 64 3.54 9.64 12.53
N THR A 65 4.73 9.08 12.74
CA THR A 65 6.01 9.79 12.77
C THR A 65 6.80 9.63 11.48
N ASP A 66 6.61 8.51 10.78
CA ASP A 66 7.25 8.24 9.48
C ASP A 66 6.29 7.47 8.57
N VAL A 67 6.19 7.89 7.33
CA VAL A 67 5.29 7.32 6.32
C VAL A 67 6.01 7.29 4.99
N SER A 68 6.07 6.11 4.38
CA SER A 68 6.58 5.95 3.01
C SER A 68 5.65 5.10 2.18
N LEU A 69 5.40 5.55 0.95
CA LEU A 69 4.65 4.80 -0.04
C LEU A 69 5.56 4.56 -1.24
N GLN A 70 5.66 3.32 -1.68
CA GLN A 70 6.25 2.94 -2.94
C GLN A 70 5.16 2.46 -3.90
N TYR A 71 5.37 2.70 -5.18
CA TYR A 71 4.49 2.26 -6.25
C TYR A 71 5.28 1.53 -7.34
N GLY A 72 4.57 0.75 -8.13
CA GLY A 72 5.10 0.02 -9.27
C GLY A 72 4.01 -0.14 -10.33
N TYR A 73 4.41 -0.34 -11.58
CA TYR A 73 3.49 -0.54 -12.69
C TYR A 73 3.73 -1.89 -13.34
N GLY A 74 2.66 -2.63 -13.65
CA GLY A 74 2.82 -3.92 -14.29
C GLY A 74 1.54 -4.74 -14.46
N GLN A 75 1.73 -5.97 -14.93
CA GLN A 75 0.68 -6.97 -15.10
C GLN A 75 0.76 -8.07 -14.05
N GLU A 76 1.81 -8.09 -13.23
CA GLU A 76 2.09 -9.12 -12.26
C GLU A 76 1.04 -9.10 -11.15
N CYS A 77 0.75 -10.26 -10.56
CA CYS A 77 -0.16 -10.32 -9.42
C CYS A 77 0.50 -10.86 -8.16
N LEU A 78 1.82 -11.14 -8.21
CA LEU A 78 2.62 -11.59 -7.08
C LEU A 78 4.01 -10.93 -7.10
N PRO A 79 4.56 -10.55 -5.93
CA PRO A 79 5.96 -10.16 -5.81
C PRO A 79 6.90 -11.37 -5.97
N VAL A 80 8.20 -11.10 -6.12
CA VAL A 80 9.24 -12.17 -6.15
C VAL A 80 9.32 -12.94 -4.82
N SER A 81 8.92 -12.35 -3.68
CA SER A 81 8.99 -12.99 -2.35
C SER A 81 7.85 -12.53 -1.42
N PRO A 82 7.29 -13.37 -0.53
CA PRO A 82 7.60 -14.78 -0.30
C PRO A 82 6.72 -15.76 -1.11
N SER A 83 7.29 -16.94 -1.38
CA SER A 83 6.68 -18.02 -2.16
C SER A 83 5.72 -18.88 -1.32
N VAL A 84 4.47 -18.44 -1.20
CA VAL A 84 3.36 -19.34 -0.88
C VAL A 84 2.60 -19.63 -2.17
N PHE A 85 2.06 -20.85 -2.33
CA PHE A 85 1.19 -21.16 -3.46
C PHE A 85 -0.02 -20.23 -3.40
N GLN A 86 -0.04 -19.26 -4.31
CA GLN A 86 -1.14 -18.33 -4.50
C GLN A 86 -1.50 -18.36 -5.97
N TYR A 87 -2.81 -18.45 -6.22
CA TYR A 87 -3.32 -18.41 -7.58
C TYR A 87 -3.00 -17.06 -8.20
N CYS A 88 -2.17 -17.08 -9.23
CA CYS A 88 -1.89 -15.94 -10.09
C CYS A 88 -2.03 -16.38 -11.54
N PRO A 89 -2.94 -15.77 -12.33
CA PRO A 89 -3.06 -16.11 -13.75
C PRO A 89 -1.85 -15.66 -14.58
N VAL A 90 -0.92 -14.91 -13.98
CA VAL A 90 0.31 -14.40 -14.61
C VAL A 90 1.53 -15.06 -13.96
N SER A 91 2.40 -15.66 -14.76
CA SER A 91 3.60 -16.35 -14.29
C SER A 91 4.73 -15.40 -13.89
N GLN A 92 4.77 -14.20 -14.47
CA GLN A 92 5.76 -13.17 -14.16
C GLN A 92 5.55 -12.61 -12.74
N LYS A 93 6.67 -12.38 -12.05
CA LYS A 93 6.73 -11.83 -10.69
C LYS A 93 7.24 -10.40 -10.73
N PHE A 94 6.66 -9.56 -9.89
CA PHE A 94 7.07 -8.17 -9.79
C PHE A 94 8.41 -8.06 -9.07
N ALA A 95 9.42 -7.53 -9.77
CA ALA A 95 10.79 -7.42 -9.28
C ALA A 95 10.94 -6.28 -8.27
N ASP A 96 11.76 -6.48 -7.23
CA ASP A 96 12.00 -5.45 -6.22
C ASP A 96 12.65 -4.18 -6.78
N SER A 97 13.40 -4.29 -7.87
CA SER A 97 13.98 -3.15 -8.59
C SER A 97 12.96 -2.25 -9.27
N ASN A 98 11.71 -2.70 -9.41
CA ASN A 98 10.65 -1.96 -10.11
C ASN A 98 9.87 -1.03 -9.18
N TRP A 99 10.11 -1.09 -7.86
CA TRP A 99 9.51 -0.16 -6.91
C TRP A 99 10.11 1.23 -7.03
N GLN A 100 9.24 2.23 -7.05
CA GLN A 100 9.58 3.65 -7.04
C GLN A 100 8.98 4.30 -5.80
N SER A 101 9.68 5.25 -5.20
CA SER A 101 9.14 6.00 -4.06
C SER A 101 8.16 7.08 -4.56
N ALA A 102 6.98 7.15 -3.94
CA ALA A 102 6.09 8.29 -4.09
C ALA A 102 6.63 9.49 -3.29
N GLU A 103 6.31 10.69 -3.73
CA GLU A 103 6.47 11.88 -2.90
C GLU A 103 5.42 11.83 -1.78
N VAL A 104 5.86 11.93 -0.53
CA VAL A 104 4.99 11.91 0.66
C VAL A 104 5.21 13.20 1.44
N ALA A 105 4.12 13.90 1.74
CA ALA A 105 4.15 15.17 2.47
C ALA A 105 3.00 15.27 3.47
N GLN A 106 3.13 16.18 4.43
CA GLN A 106 2.06 16.59 5.32
C GLN A 106 1.26 17.74 4.67
N GLU A 107 0.00 17.49 4.34
CA GLU A 107 -0.94 18.49 3.81
C GLU A 107 -2.16 18.56 4.73
N ASN A 108 -2.50 19.75 5.25
CA ASN A 108 -3.67 19.95 6.11
C ASN A 108 -3.78 18.99 7.32
N GLY A 109 -2.63 18.58 7.89
CA GLY A 109 -2.58 17.63 9.02
C GLY A 109 -2.77 16.17 8.63
N GLN A 110 -2.73 15.85 7.33
CA GLN A 110 -2.81 14.49 6.80
C GLN A 110 -1.52 14.15 6.05
N TRP A 111 -1.11 12.89 6.14
CA TRP A 111 -0.08 12.37 5.25
C TRP A 111 -0.69 12.15 3.87
N VAL A 112 -0.08 12.75 2.85
CA VAL A 112 -0.54 12.65 1.46
C VAL A 112 0.62 12.18 0.60
N ALA A 113 0.38 11.14 -0.20
CA ALA A 113 1.32 10.64 -1.19
C ALA A 113 0.85 10.97 -2.61
N THR A 114 1.75 11.40 -3.48
CA THR A 114 1.46 11.65 -4.90
C THR A 114 1.97 10.50 -5.75
N ILE A 115 1.07 9.82 -6.46
CA ILE A 115 1.41 8.78 -7.44
C ILE A 115 1.20 9.36 -8.83
N PRO A 116 2.22 9.40 -9.71
CA PRO A 116 2.13 10.11 -10.98
C PRO A 116 1.27 9.37 -12.03
N ASN A 117 0.99 8.08 -11.85
CA ASN A 117 0.29 7.21 -12.80
C ASN A 117 0.90 7.25 -14.22
N ALA A 118 2.21 7.45 -14.34
CA ALA A 118 2.88 7.73 -15.62
C ALA A 118 3.01 6.51 -16.57
N ALA A 119 2.52 5.34 -16.18
CA ALA A 119 2.48 4.17 -17.06
C ALA A 119 1.31 4.24 -18.05
N ALA A 120 1.42 3.48 -19.15
CA ALA A 120 0.37 3.40 -20.14
C ALA A 120 -0.90 2.76 -19.57
N ALA A 121 -2.06 3.15 -20.12
CA ALA A 121 -3.33 2.49 -19.90
C ALA A 121 -3.22 0.97 -20.08
N GLY A 122 -3.97 0.23 -19.27
CA GLY A 122 -3.91 -1.22 -19.16
C GLY A 122 -2.93 -1.73 -18.09
N ASN A 123 -1.97 -0.93 -17.62
CA ASN A 123 -1.11 -1.31 -16.49
C ASN A 123 -1.84 -1.22 -15.16
N TYR A 124 -1.59 -2.19 -14.29
CA TYR A 124 -1.99 -2.07 -12.90
C TYR A 124 -0.94 -1.30 -12.10
N VAL A 125 -1.41 -0.60 -11.07
CA VAL A 125 -0.54 -0.03 -10.04
C VAL A 125 -0.43 -1.00 -8.87
N HIS A 126 0.79 -1.28 -8.46
CA HIS A 126 1.13 -1.99 -7.23
C HIS A 126 1.56 -0.98 -6.18
N LEU A 127 1.24 -1.22 -4.91
CA LEU A 127 1.55 -0.33 -3.80
C LEU A 127 2.25 -1.09 -2.69
N LYS A 128 3.27 -0.46 -2.10
CA LYS A 128 3.94 -0.93 -0.89
C LYS A 128 4.03 0.22 0.09
N LEU A 129 3.27 0.12 1.17
CA LEU A 129 3.18 1.12 2.22
C LEU A 129 3.99 0.68 3.44
N THR A 130 4.69 1.62 4.07
CA THR A 130 5.27 1.48 5.40
C THR A 130 4.87 2.66 6.26
N MET A 131 4.44 2.39 7.49
CA MET A 131 4.07 3.41 8.47
C MET A 131 4.70 3.10 9.83
N THR A 132 5.21 4.14 10.48
CA THR A 132 5.75 4.11 11.83
C THR A 132 5.04 5.14 12.70
N ASP A 133 4.77 4.79 13.94
CA ASP A 133 4.12 5.67 14.91
C ASP A 133 5.09 6.21 15.99
N GLU A 134 4.59 7.02 16.90
CA GLU A 134 5.39 7.57 18.02
C GLU A 134 5.96 6.49 18.96
N GLY A 135 5.31 5.32 19.04
CA GLY A 135 5.80 4.17 19.78
C GLY A 135 6.78 3.28 19.01
N ASN A 136 7.31 3.73 17.86
CA ASN A 136 8.19 2.96 16.96
C ASN A 136 7.61 1.61 16.50
N SER A 137 6.29 1.43 16.60
CA SER A 137 5.60 0.28 16.00
C SER A 137 5.47 0.51 14.51
N ARG A 138 5.58 -0.57 13.72
CA ARG A 138 5.64 -0.51 12.26
C ARG A 138 4.56 -1.38 11.62
N ALA A 139 3.91 -0.83 10.61
CA ALA A 139 2.99 -1.56 9.73
C ALA A 139 3.48 -1.47 8.29
N GLU A 140 3.52 -2.62 7.61
CA GLU A 140 3.85 -2.72 6.19
C GLU A 140 2.71 -3.39 5.44
N GLN A 141 2.32 -2.83 4.30
CA GLN A 141 1.23 -3.33 3.49
C GLN A 141 1.62 -3.35 2.02
N LEU A 142 1.63 -4.54 1.43
CA LEU A 142 1.88 -4.78 0.02
C LEU A 142 0.58 -5.13 -0.69
N MET A 143 0.27 -4.40 -1.76
CA MET A 143 -0.91 -4.57 -2.59
C MET A 143 -0.48 -4.71 -4.05
N MET A 144 -0.68 -5.88 -4.64
CA MET A 144 -0.49 -6.06 -6.07
C MET A 144 -1.81 -5.80 -6.78
N ARG A 145 -1.76 -4.98 -7.83
CA ARG A 145 -2.92 -4.62 -8.64
C ARG A 145 -3.97 -3.90 -7.82
N ALA A 146 -3.49 -2.89 -7.08
CA ALA A 146 -4.31 -2.02 -6.24
C ALA A 146 -5.39 -1.33 -7.09
N TYR A 147 -5.04 -0.86 -8.28
CA TYR A 147 -5.98 -0.29 -9.26
C TYR A 147 -5.44 -0.40 -10.69
N LEU A 148 -6.31 -0.23 -11.68
CA LEU A 148 -5.97 -0.26 -13.11
C LEU A 148 -5.87 1.16 -13.68
N LEU A 149 -4.87 1.41 -14.54
CA LEU A 149 -4.78 2.63 -15.34
C LEU A 149 -5.61 2.51 -16.62
N LYS A 150 -6.40 3.53 -16.94
CA LYS A 150 -7.23 3.62 -18.15
C LYS A 150 -6.81 4.75 -19.07
#